data_AF-A0A526PPX5-F1
#
_entry.id   AF-A0A526PPX5-F1
#
_cell.length_a   1.000
_cell.length_b   1.000
_cell.length_c   1.000
_cell.angle_alpha   90.00
_cell.angle_beta   90.00
_cell.angle_gamma   90.00
#
_symmetry.space_group_name_H-M   'P 1'
#
loop_
_entity.id
_entity.type
_entity.pdbx_description
1 polymer ?
#
loop_
_entity_poly.entity_id
_entity_poly.type
_entity_poly.pdbx_seq_one_letter_code
_entity_poly.pdbx_strand_id
1 'polypeptide(L)'
;GLWCVNAGYGHDSIVEAAARQMRELPYATAYFDLGSEPAIRLASELAERAPGNLNHVFFTLGGSDAVDSTIRFVRYYWNARGEPKRDQFISIEHGY
;
A
#
# COMPACT_ATOMS: atom_id res chain seq x y z
N GLY A 1 -12.97 -1.53 -17.02
CA GLY A 1 -12.28 -1.14 -15.77
C GLY A 1 -13.26 -1.23 -14.61
N LEU A 2 -12.77 -1.39 -13.38
CA LEU A 2 -13.57 -1.30 -12.15
C LEU A 2 -12.97 -0.18 -11.30
N TRP A 3 -13.33 1.07 -11.60
CA TRP A 3 -12.87 2.27 -10.87
C TRP A 3 -11.34 2.41 -10.75
N CYS A 4 -10.57 1.85 -11.70
CA CYS A 4 -9.11 1.72 -11.57
C CYS A 4 -8.29 2.28 -12.75
N VAL A 5 -8.89 2.53 -13.92
CA VAL A 5 -8.16 3.02 -15.11
C VAL A 5 -8.24 4.55 -15.18
N ASN A 6 -7.77 5.21 -14.12
CA ASN A 6 -7.99 6.65 -13.91
C ASN A 6 -7.28 7.54 -14.93
N ALA A 7 -6.15 7.08 -15.49
CA ALA A 7 -5.41 7.80 -16.52
C ALA A 7 -5.92 7.53 -17.94
N GLY A 8 -6.80 6.55 -18.15
CA GLY A 8 -7.16 6.04 -19.48
C GLY A 8 -6.25 4.90 -19.98
N TYR A 9 -6.49 4.44 -21.21
CA TYR A 9 -5.79 3.30 -21.82
C TYR A 9 -4.69 3.77 -22.79
N GLY A 10 -3.69 2.90 -23.03
CA GLY A 10 -2.71 3.10 -24.11
C GLY A 10 -1.56 4.06 -23.80
N HIS A 11 -1.15 4.18 -22.54
CA HIS A 11 -0.02 5.03 -22.15
C HIS A 11 1.32 4.35 -22.38
N ASP A 12 1.97 4.65 -23.50
CA ASP A 12 3.31 4.12 -23.84
C ASP A 12 4.34 4.41 -22.75
N SER A 13 4.23 5.55 -22.06
CA SER A 13 5.11 5.90 -20.95
C SER A 13 5.02 4.91 -19.77
N ILE A 14 3.83 4.36 -19.49
CA ILE A 14 3.63 3.36 -18.43
C ILE A 14 4.21 2.01 -18.88
N VAL A 15 3.97 1.64 -20.15
CA VAL A 15 4.49 0.40 -20.74
C VAL A 15 6.02 0.38 -20.70
N GLU A 16 6.66 1.46 -21.14
CA GLU A 16 8.11 1.57 -21.15
C GLU A 16 8.72 1.59 -19.74
N ALA A 17 8.08 2.29 -18.79
CA ALA A 17 8.54 2.30 -17.40
C ALA A 17 8.51 0.88 -16.79
N ALA A 18 7.41 0.15 -16.99
CA ALA A 18 7.29 -1.23 -16.53
C ALA A 18 8.29 -2.16 -17.23
N ALA A 19 8.41 -2.07 -18.56
CA ALA A 19 9.32 -2.90 -19.34
C ALA A 19 10.78 -2.69 -18.95
N ARG A 20 11.19 -1.44 -18.70
CA ARG A 20 12.53 -1.13 -18.19
C ARG A 20 12.78 -1.77 -16.82
N GLN A 21 11.89 -1.57 -15.86
CA GLN A 21 12.05 -2.12 -14.51
C GLN A 21 12.08 -3.66 -14.52
N MET A 22 11.26 -4.31 -15.35
CA MET A 22 11.25 -5.77 -15.49
C MET A 22 12.56 -6.33 -16.04
N ARG A 23 13.29 -5.58 -16.88
CA ARG A 23 14.61 -5.98 -17.39
C ARG A 23 15.72 -5.76 -16.38
N GLU A 24 15.63 -4.69 -15.59
CA GLU A 24 16.65 -4.29 -14.62
C GLU A 24 16.58 -5.08 -13.31
N LEU A 25 15.40 -5.08 -12.69
CA LEU A 25 15.15 -5.76 -11.41
C LEU A 25 13.65 -6.05 -11.30
N PRO A 26 13.17 -7.21 -11.79
CA PRO A 26 11.75 -7.55 -11.81
C PRO A 26 11.17 -7.84 -10.42
N TYR A 27 12.02 -8.21 -9.46
CA TYR A 27 11.63 -8.49 -8.09
C TYR A 27 12.78 -8.21 -7.13
N ALA A 28 12.46 -7.59 -6.00
CA ALA A 28 13.29 -7.51 -4.82
C ALA A 28 12.42 -7.75 -3.59
N THR A 29 12.97 -8.43 -2.59
CA THR A 29 12.30 -8.55 -1.29
C THR A 29 12.31 -7.21 -0.57
N ALA A 30 11.23 -6.93 0.17
CA ALA A 30 11.13 -5.80 1.10
C ALA A 30 11.37 -6.21 2.57
N TYR A 31 11.79 -7.45 2.80
CA TYR A 31 12.16 -7.95 4.13
C TYR A 31 13.62 -7.65 4.45
N PHE A 32 13.96 -7.66 5.75
CA PHE A 32 15.34 -7.58 6.24
C PHE A 32 16.09 -6.31 5.83
N ASP A 33 15.40 -5.16 5.88
CA ASP A 33 15.94 -3.84 5.52
C ASP A 33 16.38 -3.71 4.05
N LEU A 34 15.96 -4.65 3.20
CA LEU A 34 16.12 -4.56 1.75
C LEU A 34 14.92 -3.83 1.13
N GLY A 35 15.15 -3.25 -0.05
CA GLY A 35 14.12 -2.56 -0.81
C GLY A 35 14.55 -2.31 -2.24
N SER A 36 13.66 -1.69 -3.02
CA SER A 36 13.93 -1.24 -4.37
C SER A 36 13.73 0.26 -4.49
N GLU A 37 14.53 0.93 -5.32
CA GLU A 37 14.40 2.37 -5.55
C GLU A 37 12.96 2.79 -5.94
N PRO A 38 12.25 2.07 -6.85
CA PRO A 38 10.89 2.46 -7.22
C PRO A 38 9.91 2.45 -6.04
N ALA A 39 9.98 1.46 -5.16
CA ALA A 39 9.11 1.37 -3.99
C ALA A 39 9.40 2.50 -2.99
N ILE A 40 10.67 2.83 -2.77
CA ILE A 40 11.08 3.92 -1.86
C ILE A 40 10.60 5.28 -2.40
N ARG A 41 10.81 5.54 -3.70
CA ARG A 41 10.37 6.78 -4.34
C ARG A 41 8.86 6.94 -4.32
N LEU A 42 8.13 5.86 -4.62
CA LEU A 42 6.67 5.87 -4.57
C LEU A 42 6.17 6.13 -3.13
N ALA A 43 6.77 5.50 -2.12
CA ALA A 43 6.40 5.73 -0.73
C ALA A 43 6.61 7.20 -0.31
N SER A 44 7.73 7.81 -0.71
CA SER A 44 8.01 9.23 -0.47
C SER A 44 6.98 10.14 -1.13
N GLU A 45 6.69 9.92 -2.41
CA GLU A 45 5.73 10.75 -3.15
C GLU A 45 4.30 10.62 -2.60
N LEU A 46 3.90 9.42 -2.17
CA LEU A 46 2.61 9.20 -1.52
C LEU A 46 2.54 9.92 -0.17
N ALA A 47 3.58 9.85 0.65
CA ALA A 47 3.66 10.54 1.94
C ALA A 47 3.54 12.06 1.79
N GLU A 48 4.22 12.65 0.80
CA GLU A 48 4.15 14.10 0.53
C GLU A 48 2.75 14.58 0.14
N ARG A 49 1.95 13.71 -0.48
CA ARG A 49 0.59 14.01 -0.95
C ARG A 49 -0.49 13.63 0.07
N ALA A 50 -0.15 12.79 1.06
CA ALA A 50 -1.08 12.31 2.06
C ALA A 50 -1.45 13.42 3.05
N PRO A 51 -2.68 13.40 3.60
CA PRO A 51 -3.11 14.43 4.53
C PRO A 51 -2.47 14.28 5.91
N GLY A 52 -2.25 15.42 6.57
CA GLY A 52 -1.85 15.46 7.97
C GLY A 52 -0.46 14.88 8.22
N ASN A 53 -0.40 13.82 9.03
CA ASN A 53 0.85 13.17 9.47
C ASN A 53 1.02 11.74 8.94
N LEU A 54 0.33 11.39 7.85
CA LEU A 54 0.41 10.06 7.23
C LEU A 54 1.69 9.92 6.39
N ASN A 55 2.79 9.60 7.05
CA ASN A 55 4.13 9.60 6.45
C ASN A 55 4.73 8.20 6.20
N HIS A 56 3.97 7.13 6.41
CA HIS A 56 4.44 5.75 6.27
C HIS A 56 3.48 4.95 5.38
N VAL A 57 4.05 4.21 4.43
CA VAL A 57 3.31 3.42 3.44
C VAL A 57 3.66 1.94 3.57
N PHE A 58 2.63 1.10 3.62
CA PHE A 58 2.75 -0.36 3.51
C PHE A 58 2.07 -0.81 2.22
N PHE A 59 2.83 -1.39 1.29
CA PHE A 59 2.31 -1.80 -0.02
C PHE A 59 1.65 -3.18 0.04
N THR A 60 0.52 -3.32 -0.66
CA THR A 60 -0.19 -4.58 -0.91
C THR A 60 -0.51 -4.71 -2.40
N LEU A 61 -1.12 -5.83 -2.83
CA LEU A 61 -1.46 -6.07 -4.24
C LEU A 61 -2.89 -5.61 -4.59
N GLY A 62 -3.69 -5.24 -3.60
CA GLY A 62 -5.06 -4.80 -3.82
C GLY A 62 -5.75 -4.28 -2.55
N GLY A 63 -6.98 -3.81 -2.73
CA GLY A 63 -7.79 -3.24 -1.65
C GLY A 63 -8.10 -4.23 -0.53
N SER A 64 -8.46 -5.48 -0.86
CA SER A 64 -8.76 -6.51 0.15
C SER A 64 -7.55 -6.82 1.04
N ASP A 65 -6.36 -6.99 0.43
CA ASP A 65 -5.11 -7.21 1.18
C ASP A 65 -4.76 -6.01 2.09
N ALA A 66 -5.09 -4.79 1.64
CA ALA A 66 -4.90 -3.58 2.44
C ALA A 66 -5.82 -3.54 3.66
N VAL A 67 -7.09 -3.97 3.51
CA VAL A 67 -8.04 -4.09 4.63
C VAL A 67 -7.55 -5.14 5.65
N ASP A 68 -7.15 -6.32 5.19
CA ASP A 68 -6.61 -7.39 6.05
C ASP A 68 -5.37 -6.92 6.83
N SER A 69 -4.45 -6.23 6.15
CA SER A 69 -3.24 -5.67 6.77
C SER A 69 -3.61 -4.62 7.82
N THR A 70 -4.56 -3.74 7.53
CA THR A 70 -5.02 -2.68 8.45
C THR A 70 -5.62 -3.28 9.72
N ILE A 71 -6.47 -4.30 9.60
CA ILE A 71 -7.05 -4.99 10.77
C ILE A 71 -5.96 -5.57 11.67
N ARG A 72 -4.93 -6.19 11.08
CA ARG A 72 -3.78 -6.75 11.81
C ARG A 72 -2.98 -5.65 12.51
N PHE A 73 -2.70 -4.53 11.85
CA PHE A 73 -1.97 -3.42 12.45
C PHE A 73 -2.74 -2.77 13.61
N VAL A 74 -4.05 -2.56 13.47
CA VAL A 74 -4.87 -1.98 14.54
C VAL A 74 -4.91 -2.90 15.77
N ARG A 75 -5.11 -4.21 15.57
CA ARG A 75 -5.03 -5.18 16.67
C ARG A 75 -3.65 -5.19 17.32
N TYR A 76 -2.58 -5.20 16.53
CA TYR A 76 -1.22 -5.17 17.05
C TYR A 76 -0.97 -3.91 17.88
N TYR A 77 -1.42 -2.75 17.37
CA TYR A 77 -1.33 -1.47 18.07
C TYR A 77 -1.97 -1.55 19.47
N TRP A 78 -3.23 -1.98 19.58
CA TRP A 78 -3.90 -2.05 20.88
C TRP A 78 -3.28 -3.08 21.83
N ASN A 79 -2.80 -4.21 21.32
CA ASN A 79 -2.02 -5.16 22.10
C ASN A 79 -0.73 -4.51 22.65
N ALA A 80 0.03 -3.81 21.81
CA ALA A 80 1.26 -3.12 22.20
C ALA A 80 1.01 -1.98 23.21
N ARG A 81 -0.19 -1.39 23.20
CA ARG A 81 -0.64 -0.38 24.16
C ARG A 81 -1.15 -0.98 25.50
N GLY A 82 -1.21 -2.31 25.62
CA GLY A 82 -1.73 -2.97 26.82
C GLY A 82 -3.27 -2.98 26.92
N GLU A 83 -3.98 -2.69 25.82
CA GLU A 83 -5.44 -2.64 25.75
C GLU A 83 -6.00 -3.73 24.80
N PRO A 84 -5.69 -5.02 25.01
CA PRO A 84 -6.03 -6.10 24.05
C PRO A 84 -7.53 -6.30 23.86
N LYS A 85 -8.36 -5.82 24.79
CA LYS A 85 -9.83 -5.88 24.70
C LYS A 85 -10.42 -4.89 23.68
N ARG A 86 -9.61 -3.99 23.11
CA ARG A 86 -10.00 -3.14 21.99
C ARG A 86 -9.80 -3.86 20.66
N ASP A 87 -10.65 -4.86 20.42
CA ASP A 87 -10.53 -5.79 19.28
C ASP A 87 -11.73 -5.77 18.32
N GLN A 88 -12.76 -4.97 18.64
CA GLN A 88 -13.97 -4.80 17.84
C GLN A 88 -13.75 -3.78 16.72
N PHE A 89 -14.38 -4.03 15.57
CA PHE A 89 -14.36 -3.17 14.39
C PHE A 89 -15.79 -2.77 14.04
N ILE A 90 -15.98 -1.50 13.69
CA ILE A 90 -17.27 -0.96 13.27
C ILE A 90 -17.21 -0.75 11.75
N SER A 91 -18.19 -1.28 11.03
CA SER A 91 -18.41 -1.03 9.61
C SER A 91 -19.81 -0.46 9.41
N ILE A 92 -20.09 -0.03 8.18
CA ILE A 92 -21.39 0.51 7.77
C ILE A 92 -22.15 -0.50 6.91
N GLU A 93 -23.48 -0.44 6.99
CA GLU A 93 -24.35 -1.20 6.09
C GLU A 93 -24.05 -0.81 4.64
N HIS A 94 -23.93 -1.80 3.74
CA HIS A 94 -23.52 -1.64 2.34
C HIS A 94 -22.09 -1.11 2.10
N GLY A 95 -21.18 -1.22 3.08
CA GLY A 95 -19.74 -0.99 2.86
C GLY A 95 -19.12 -1.99 1.88
N TYR A 96 -18.03 -1.58 1.22
CA TYR A 96 -17.18 -2.42 0.36
C TYR A 96 -15.78 -2.56 0.94
#